data_AF-M4BB29-F1
#
_entry.id   AF-M4BB29-F1
#
_cell.length_a   1.000
_cell.length_b   1.000
_cell.length_c   1.000
_cell.angle_alpha   90.00
_cell.angle_beta   90.00
_cell.angle_gamma   90.00
#
_symmetry.space_group_name_H-M   'P 1'
#
loop_
_entity.id
_entity.type
_entity.pdbx_description
1 polymer ?
#
loop_
_entity_poly.entity_id
_entity_poly.type
_entity_poly.pdbx_seq_one_letter_code
_entity_poly.pdbx_strand_id
1 'polypeptide(L)'
;MTADVNAAAAACPHPHKAPAKGCPAESSKSKRSSDGLESSDSADAGLNAEMMRIASHASGFTVHGSSTTAAVRLSQARAVSSIPKGENVTAEHQSDSNEDKWEYPSEVMYFKAMKRKGWAPDAQQMKTIVAIHNTVNEQSWREVLKWESFHPSKESVKLKKFMGKPTEHSPKARMMNALGWSVLPFDRHDWIVDRDGKEVRYVIDFYSGQPEPGRPLSVYLDVRPALDSVEGLVDRVRWQFREKILPLLPFGGAAFGGEVAVKKPEDTTDEQSGRSKVTPKTD
;
A
#
# COMPACT_ATOMS: atom_id res chain seq x y z
N MET A 1 -12.52 -22.54 23.99
CA MET A 1 -11.17 -22.68 23.41
C MET A 1 -11.11 -21.72 22.24
N THR A 2 -10.53 -20.54 22.48
CA THR A 2 -10.54 -19.37 21.60
C THR A 2 -9.26 -19.32 20.79
N ALA A 3 -9.37 -19.28 19.46
CA ALA A 3 -8.26 -19.05 18.54
C ALA A 3 -8.40 -17.63 17.99
N ASP A 4 -7.50 -16.74 18.42
CA ASP A 4 -7.43 -15.35 17.98
C ASP A 4 -6.90 -15.26 16.54
N VAL A 5 -7.65 -14.62 15.64
CA VAL A 5 -7.24 -14.34 14.26
C VAL A 5 -7.62 -12.92 13.81
N ASN A 6 -6.57 -12.17 13.42
CA ASN A 6 -6.51 -11.19 12.33
C ASN A 6 -6.91 -9.71 12.56
N ALA A 7 -5.87 -8.88 12.80
CA ALA A 7 -5.90 -7.43 12.70
C ALA A 7 -5.37 -6.93 11.32
N ALA A 8 -6.25 -6.77 10.34
CA ALA A 8 -5.85 -6.76 8.92
C ALA A 8 -5.29 -5.45 8.29
N ALA A 9 -5.42 -4.25 8.86
CA ALA A 9 -4.97 -3.04 8.14
C ALA A 9 -3.72 -2.36 8.75
N ALA A 10 -3.28 -2.81 9.93
CA ALA A 10 -2.05 -2.34 10.56
C ALA A 10 -1.18 -3.47 11.10
N ALA A 11 -1.50 -4.75 10.80
CA ALA A 11 -0.72 -5.91 11.20
C ALA A 11 -0.60 -6.91 10.04
N CYS A 12 0.46 -6.78 9.26
CA CYS A 12 0.94 -7.91 8.47
C CYS A 12 1.85 -8.73 9.40
N PRO A 13 1.51 -9.98 9.72
CA PRO A 13 2.33 -10.82 10.60
C PRO A 13 3.61 -11.22 9.86
N HIS A 14 4.76 -10.85 10.42
CA HIS A 14 6.02 -11.51 10.11
C HIS A 14 6.06 -12.81 10.92
N PRO A 15 6.41 -13.97 10.33
CA PRO A 15 6.60 -15.18 11.11
C PRO A 15 7.85 -15.04 11.98
N HIS A 16 7.66 -14.86 13.29
CA HIS A 16 8.72 -15.07 14.27
C HIS A 16 8.97 -16.58 14.41
N LYS A 17 10.22 -17.00 14.20
CA LYS A 17 10.70 -18.34 14.53
C LYS A 17 10.57 -18.52 16.05
N ALA A 18 9.71 -19.44 16.50
CA ALA A 18 9.54 -19.73 17.92
C ALA A 18 10.84 -20.34 18.51
N PRO A 19 11.23 -19.96 19.74
CA PRO A 19 12.36 -20.58 20.42
C PRO A 19 11.97 -21.97 20.92
N ALA A 20 12.65 -23.01 20.43
CA ALA A 20 12.51 -24.36 20.95
C ALA A 20 13.11 -24.43 22.38
N LYS A 21 12.29 -24.82 23.36
CA LYS A 21 12.75 -25.26 24.69
C LYS A 21 13.03 -26.76 24.66
N GLY A 22 14.22 -27.16 25.12
CA GLY A 22 14.58 -28.54 25.44
C GLY A 22 16.08 -28.71 25.67
N CYS A 23 16.53 -28.64 26.93
CA CYS A 23 17.85 -29.08 27.41
C CYS A 23 17.81 -30.61 27.75
N PRO A 24 18.89 -31.30 28.21
CA PRO A 24 20.29 -30.87 28.49
C PRO A 24 21.40 -31.88 28.03
N ALA A 25 22.67 -31.44 27.99
CA ALA A 25 23.86 -32.24 28.37
C ALA A 25 25.15 -31.41 28.34
N GLU A 26 26.15 -31.85 29.10
CA GLU A 26 27.25 -31.12 29.73
C GLU A 26 28.51 -30.76 28.89
N SER A 27 29.24 -29.80 29.48
CA SER A 27 30.71 -29.70 29.62
C SER A 27 31.57 -28.91 28.61
N SER A 28 31.97 -27.73 29.10
CA SER A 28 33.36 -27.27 29.27
C SER A 28 34.07 -26.37 28.21
N LYS A 29 34.62 -25.28 28.77
CA LYS A 29 35.79 -24.43 28.37
C LYS A 29 35.62 -23.20 27.45
N SER A 30 35.58 -22.03 28.11
CA SER A 30 36.47 -20.85 27.99
C SER A 30 36.76 -20.17 26.63
N LYS A 31 36.21 -18.94 26.51
CA LYS A 31 36.75 -17.67 25.95
C LYS A 31 37.62 -17.70 24.66
N ARG A 32 37.13 -17.05 23.59
CA ARG A 32 37.70 -15.78 23.07
C ARG A 32 36.73 -15.05 22.12
N SER A 33 36.76 -13.74 22.25
CA SER A 33 36.02 -12.69 21.55
C SER A 33 36.41 -12.54 20.07
N SER A 34 35.40 -12.37 19.22
CA SER A 34 35.49 -11.53 18.01
C SER A 34 34.12 -10.97 17.72
N ASP A 35 34.00 -9.65 17.88
CA ASP A 35 32.82 -8.85 17.53
C ASP A 35 32.49 -9.03 16.04
N GLY A 36 31.37 -9.69 15.78
CA GLY A 36 30.63 -9.60 14.52
C GLY A 36 29.34 -8.86 14.81
N LEU A 37 29.29 -7.58 14.46
CA LEU A 37 28.07 -6.79 14.45
C LEU A 37 27.19 -7.31 13.30
N GLU A 38 26.35 -8.32 13.58
CA GLU A 38 25.24 -8.67 12.70
C GLU A 38 24.17 -7.59 12.84
N SER A 39 24.07 -6.72 11.83
CA SER A 39 22.97 -5.78 11.68
C SER A 39 21.66 -6.56 11.51
N SER A 40 20.68 -6.26 12.34
CA SER A 40 19.33 -6.82 12.23
C SER A 40 18.61 -6.15 11.05
N ASP A 41 18.87 -6.61 9.82
CA ASP A 41 18.32 -6.06 8.56
C ASP A 41 16.78 -6.22 8.42
N SER A 42 16.09 -6.73 9.43
CA SER A 42 14.64 -7.06 9.38
C SER A 42 13.74 -5.99 9.99
N ALA A 43 14.30 -5.01 10.70
CA ALA A 43 13.53 -3.96 11.36
C ALA A 43 13.19 -2.78 10.43
N ASP A 44 13.82 -2.67 9.25
CA ASP A 44 13.78 -1.47 8.40
C ASP A 44 13.05 -1.65 7.06
N ALA A 45 12.35 -2.77 6.85
CA ALA A 45 11.67 -3.07 5.58
C ALA A 45 10.14 -2.88 5.66
N GLY A 46 9.50 -2.56 4.53
CA GLY A 46 8.05 -2.46 4.39
C GLY A 46 7.49 -1.03 4.30
N LEU A 47 6.20 -0.92 4.02
CA LEU A 47 5.51 0.36 3.76
C LEU A 47 5.60 1.34 4.94
N ASN A 48 5.57 0.84 6.17
CA ASN A 48 5.71 1.68 7.36
C ASN A 48 7.08 2.36 7.43
N ALA A 49 8.15 1.64 7.10
CA ALA A 49 9.52 2.16 7.09
C ALA A 49 9.66 3.27 6.04
N GLU A 50 9.15 3.01 4.84
CA GLU A 50 9.22 3.98 3.75
C GLU A 50 8.38 5.23 4.04
N MET A 51 7.20 5.08 4.64
CA MET A 51 6.40 6.23 5.07
C MET A 51 7.11 7.11 6.09
N MET A 52 7.83 6.52 7.05
CA MET A 52 8.64 7.27 8.01
C MET A 52 9.77 8.03 7.30
N ARG A 53 10.39 7.42 6.28
CA ARG A 53 11.44 8.04 5.47
C ARG A 53 10.89 9.23 4.65
N ILE A 54 9.73 9.05 4.00
CA ILE A 54 9.02 10.11 3.27
C ILE A 54 8.64 11.25 4.21
N ALA A 55 8.04 10.94 5.35
CA ALA A 55 7.61 11.94 6.33
C ALA A 55 8.80 12.74 6.87
N SER A 56 9.92 12.09 7.17
CA SER A 56 11.14 12.75 7.63
C SER A 56 11.72 13.69 6.56
N HIS A 57 11.71 13.28 5.29
CA HIS A 57 12.14 14.14 4.19
C HIS A 57 11.20 15.34 3.99
N ALA A 58 9.89 15.15 4.17
CA ALA A 58 8.91 16.25 4.12
C ALA A 58 9.07 17.23 5.31
N SER A 59 9.39 16.74 6.51
CA SER A 59 9.67 17.57 7.69
C SER A 59 10.96 18.40 7.54
N GLY A 60 11.93 17.96 6.73
CA GLY A 60 13.11 18.76 6.39
C GLY A 60 12.80 20.01 5.54
N PHE A 61 11.61 20.10 4.95
CA PHE A 61 11.15 21.24 4.16
C PHE A 61 10.46 22.33 5.01
N THR A 62 10.07 22.03 6.25
CA THR A 62 9.51 23.03 7.16
C THR A 62 10.62 23.94 7.71
N VAL A 63 10.61 25.21 7.28
CA VAL A 63 11.43 26.30 7.83
C VAL A 63 11.29 26.30 9.35
N HIS A 64 12.43 26.25 10.07
CA HIS A 64 12.50 26.27 11.52
C HIS A 64 11.75 27.48 12.11
N GLY A 65 10.54 27.23 12.60
CA GLY A 65 9.74 28.21 13.31
C GLY A 65 8.93 27.53 14.39
N SER A 66 9.34 27.74 15.63
CA SER A 66 8.63 27.39 16.88
C SER A 66 8.68 25.93 17.33
N SER A 67 9.76 25.58 18.04
CA SER A 67 9.73 24.49 19.02
C SER A 67 8.95 24.97 20.24
N THR A 68 7.65 24.73 20.25
CA THR A 68 6.86 24.73 21.49
C THR A 68 6.66 23.28 21.92
N THR A 69 7.10 22.97 23.14
CA THR A 69 6.89 21.70 23.87
C THR A 69 5.42 21.49 24.26
N ALA A 70 4.49 21.71 23.32
CA ALA A 70 3.11 21.31 23.49
C ALA A 70 3.01 19.80 23.24
N ALA A 71 2.39 19.08 24.18
CA ALA A 71 2.11 17.66 24.01
C ALA A 71 1.28 17.46 22.72
N VAL A 72 1.85 16.73 21.76
CA VAL A 72 1.23 16.48 20.46
C VAL A 72 -0.02 15.63 20.69
N ARG A 73 -1.19 16.18 20.39
CA ARG A 73 -2.46 15.47 20.46
C ARG A 73 -2.73 14.77 19.13
N LEU A 74 -2.63 13.45 19.13
CA LEU A 74 -2.99 12.61 17.98
C LEU A 74 -4.50 12.55 17.80
N SER A 75 -4.96 12.69 16.56
CA SER A 75 -6.38 12.62 16.22
C SER A 75 -6.94 11.19 16.35
N GLN A 76 -8.15 11.08 16.89
CA GLN A 76 -8.92 9.84 16.90
C GLN A 76 -9.85 9.71 15.69
N ALA A 77 -10.00 10.78 14.89
CA ALA A 77 -10.87 10.78 13.73
C ALA A 77 -10.38 9.79 12.67
N ARG A 78 -11.33 9.06 12.08
CA ARG A 78 -11.10 8.13 10.97
C ARG A 78 -11.61 8.73 9.67
N ALA A 79 -10.99 8.36 8.57
CA ALA A 79 -11.41 8.76 7.23
C ALA A 79 -12.10 7.58 6.52
N VAL A 80 -13.22 7.84 5.86
CA VAL A 80 -13.91 6.86 5.01
C VAL A 80 -13.22 6.83 3.64
N SER A 81 -12.90 5.63 3.16
CA SER A 81 -12.28 5.41 1.85
C SER A 81 -13.28 5.59 0.69
N SER A 82 -12.78 5.65 -0.55
CA SER A 82 -13.63 5.50 -1.73
C SER A 82 -13.92 4.02 -2.09
N ILE A 83 -13.27 3.08 -1.40
CA ILE A 83 -13.21 1.67 -1.75
C ILE A 83 -14.46 0.94 -1.23
N PRO A 84 -15.30 0.36 -2.10
CA PRO A 84 -16.44 -0.45 -1.67
C PRO A 84 -15.97 -1.70 -0.92
N LYS A 85 -16.64 -2.02 0.17
CA LYS A 85 -16.36 -3.20 1.01
C LYS A 85 -17.12 -4.40 0.49
N GLY A 86 -16.44 -5.54 0.37
CA GLY A 86 -17.07 -6.82 0.01
C GLY A 86 -18.02 -7.33 1.09
N GLU A 87 -19.01 -8.12 0.69
CA GLU A 87 -19.95 -8.76 1.62
C GLU A 87 -19.24 -9.76 2.55
N ASN A 88 -19.74 -9.87 3.79
CA ASN A 88 -19.20 -10.74 4.84
C ASN A 88 -17.76 -10.43 5.28
N VAL A 89 -17.29 -9.19 5.07
CA VAL A 89 -15.98 -8.73 5.52
C VAL A 89 -16.14 -7.79 6.73
N THR A 90 -16.36 -8.37 7.91
CA THR A 90 -16.30 -7.61 9.17
C THR A 90 -14.98 -7.90 9.87
N ALA A 91 -13.93 -7.16 9.49
CA ALA A 91 -12.76 -7.08 10.36
C ALA A 91 -13.18 -6.31 11.63
N GLU A 92 -12.88 -6.84 12.81
CA GLU A 92 -13.36 -6.33 14.13
C GLU A 92 -13.14 -4.83 14.40
N HIS A 93 -12.24 -4.19 13.66
CA HIS A 93 -11.89 -2.77 13.79
C HIS A 93 -12.60 -1.85 12.78
N GLN A 94 -13.42 -2.40 11.89
CA GLN A 94 -14.34 -1.63 11.07
C GLN A 94 -15.61 -1.39 11.90
N SER A 95 -16.06 -0.15 11.96
CA SER A 95 -17.30 0.19 12.66
C SER A 95 -18.50 -0.18 11.80
N ASP A 96 -19.59 -0.53 12.46
CA ASP A 96 -20.88 -0.83 11.81
C ASP A 96 -21.52 0.43 11.17
N SER A 97 -20.94 1.62 11.39
CA SER A 97 -21.48 2.88 10.88
C SER A 97 -21.37 3.07 9.37
N ASN A 98 -20.44 2.37 8.71
CA ASN A 98 -20.28 2.39 7.25
C ASN A 98 -20.19 0.95 6.74
N GLU A 99 -21.34 0.33 6.53
CA GLU A 99 -21.42 -1.04 6.05
C GLU A 99 -20.86 -1.19 4.63
N ASP A 100 -20.88 -0.13 3.81
CA ASP A 100 -20.54 -0.23 2.38
C ASP A 100 -19.10 0.11 2.01
N LYS A 101 -18.34 0.77 2.89
CA LYS A 101 -17.00 1.31 2.58
C LYS A 101 -16.00 1.00 3.67
N TRP A 102 -14.72 0.95 3.30
CA TRP A 102 -13.64 0.79 4.27
C TRP A 102 -13.35 2.09 5.01
N GLU A 103 -13.08 2.00 6.31
CA GLU A 103 -12.57 3.12 7.11
C GLU A 103 -11.07 2.94 7.41
N TYR A 104 -10.30 3.98 7.15
CA TYR A 104 -8.88 4.02 7.44
C TYR A 104 -8.60 4.18 8.95
N PRO A 105 -7.43 3.70 9.44
CA PRO A 105 -7.05 3.89 10.84
C PRO A 105 -6.85 5.38 11.17
N SER A 106 -7.22 5.78 12.39
CA SER A 106 -6.89 7.11 12.90
C SER A 106 -5.41 7.22 13.29
N GLU A 107 -4.93 8.45 13.51
CA GLU A 107 -3.54 8.70 13.94
C GLU A 107 -3.20 7.94 15.24
N VAL A 108 -4.12 7.94 16.21
CA VAL A 108 -3.95 7.18 17.45
C VAL A 108 -3.87 5.68 17.20
N MET A 109 -4.74 5.13 16.34
CA MET A 109 -4.74 3.71 16.00
C MET A 109 -3.43 3.31 15.31
N TYR A 110 -3.00 4.09 14.33
CA TYR A 110 -1.80 3.83 13.56
C TYR A 110 -0.54 3.92 14.43
N PHE A 111 -0.42 4.97 15.25
CA PHE A 111 0.68 5.15 16.20
C PHE A 111 0.79 3.98 17.18
N LYS A 112 -0.32 3.53 17.77
CA LYS A 112 -0.35 2.37 18.66
C LYS A 112 0.05 1.09 17.94
N ALA A 113 -0.42 0.90 16.70
CA ALA A 113 -0.07 -0.28 15.92
C ALA A 113 1.42 -0.32 15.56
N MET A 114 2.01 0.81 15.19
CA MET A 114 3.46 0.94 14.96
C MET A 114 4.27 0.63 16.23
N LYS A 115 3.88 1.19 17.38
CA LYS A 115 4.54 0.89 18.66
C LYS A 115 4.47 -0.58 19.03
N ARG A 116 3.32 -1.24 18.83
CA ARG A 116 3.18 -2.69 19.06
C ARG A 116 4.11 -3.51 18.17
N LYS A 117 4.44 -3.00 16.99
CA LYS A 117 5.39 -3.61 16.05
C LYS A 117 6.86 -3.27 16.36
N GLY A 118 7.15 -2.63 17.50
CA GLY A 118 8.51 -2.29 17.92
C GLY A 118 9.07 -1.00 17.30
N TRP A 119 8.28 -0.24 16.54
CA TRP A 119 8.71 1.03 15.97
C TRP A 119 8.65 2.15 17.01
N ALA A 120 9.51 3.16 16.87
CA ALA A 120 9.47 4.41 17.64
C ALA A 120 8.97 5.57 16.77
N PRO A 121 7.67 5.61 16.41
CA PRO A 121 7.14 6.69 15.56
C PRO A 121 7.10 8.01 16.31
N ASP A 122 7.39 9.10 15.59
CA ASP A 122 7.14 10.46 16.08
C ASP A 122 5.65 10.81 15.96
N ALA A 123 5.07 11.29 17.05
CA ALA A 123 3.68 11.73 17.09
C ALA A 123 3.44 12.94 16.16
N GLN A 124 4.43 13.82 15.97
CA GLN A 124 4.28 15.00 15.10
C GLN A 124 4.10 14.61 13.63
N GLN A 125 4.74 13.51 13.21
CA GLN A 125 4.69 13.03 11.83
C GLN A 125 3.44 12.21 11.51
N MET A 126 2.65 11.84 12.51
CA MET A 126 1.58 10.85 12.35
C MET A 126 0.49 11.31 11.38
N LYS A 127 0.17 12.61 11.39
CA LYS A 127 -0.77 13.22 10.44
C LYS A 127 -0.32 13.00 8.98
N THR A 128 0.96 13.22 8.71
CA THR A 128 1.54 13.05 7.37
C THR A 128 1.59 11.58 6.98
N ILE A 129 2.02 10.70 7.88
CA ILE A 129 2.12 9.25 7.64
C ILE A 129 0.76 8.65 7.30
N VAL A 130 -0.27 8.94 8.09
CA VAL A 130 -1.63 8.45 7.85
C VAL A 130 -2.19 9.02 6.54
N ALA A 131 -1.91 10.29 6.23
CA ALA A 131 -2.33 10.87 4.95
C ALA A 131 -1.68 10.18 3.74
N ILE A 132 -0.38 9.85 3.82
CA ILE A 132 0.33 9.08 2.79
C ILE A 132 -0.29 7.69 2.67
N HIS A 133 -0.54 6.99 3.77
CA HIS A 133 -1.16 5.67 3.78
C HIS A 133 -2.51 5.65 3.07
N ASN A 134 -3.40 6.56 3.45
CA ASN A 134 -4.72 6.67 2.84
C ASN A 134 -4.59 6.97 1.35
N THR A 135 -3.70 7.92 0.98
CA THR A 135 -3.45 8.27 -0.41
C THR A 135 -2.99 7.07 -1.23
N VAL A 136 -1.99 6.31 -0.75
CA VAL A 136 -1.44 5.12 -1.42
C VAL A 136 -2.49 4.04 -1.62
N ASN A 137 -3.36 3.81 -0.63
CA ASN A 137 -4.48 2.86 -0.77
C ASN A 137 -5.46 3.32 -1.85
N GLU A 138 -5.83 4.60 -1.86
CA GLU A 138 -6.73 5.16 -2.89
C GLU A 138 -6.10 5.09 -4.29
N GLN A 139 -4.79 5.32 -4.41
CA GLN A 139 -4.09 5.16 -5.70
C GLN A 139 -4.11 3.70 -6.16
N SER A 140 -3.80 2.77 -5.25
CA SER A 140 -3.80 1.34 -5.54
C SER A 140 -5.17 0.87 -6.02
N TRP A 141 -6.25 1.36 -5.40
CA TRP A 141 -7.61 1.06 -5.83
C TRP A 141 -7.91 1.59 -7.24
N ARG A 142 -7.50 2.81 -7.57
CA ARG A 142 -7.67 3.36 -8.92
C ARG A 142 -6.95 2.52 -9.97
N GLU A 143 -5.75 2.05 -9.68
CA GLU A 143 -5.03 1.16 -10.61
C GLU A 143 -5.74 -0.19 -10.78
N VAL A 144 -6.27 -0.78 -9.70
CA VAL A 144 -7.13 -1.97 -9.79
C VAL A 144 -8.32 -1.71 -10.72
N LEU A 145 -9.03 -0.60 -10.55
CA LEU A 145 -10.16 -0.23 -11.39
C LEU A 145 -9.79 -0.06 -12.88
N LYS A 146 -8.55 0.35 -13.20
CA LYS A 146 -8.09 0.38 -14.59
C LYS A 146 -8.01 -1.01 -15.21
N TRP A 147 -7.56 -2.01 -14.46
CA TRP A 147 -7.55 -3.40 -14.92
C TRP A 147 -8.98 -3.95 -15.06
N GLU A 148 -9.83 -3.64 -14.09
CA GLU A 148 -11.25 -4.01 -14.11
C GLU A 148 -12.00 -3.37 -15.29
N SER A 149 -11.50 -2.28 -15.89
CA SER A 149 -12.10 -1.69 -17.11
C SER A 149 -12.13 -2.63 -18.32
N PHE A 150 -11.33 -3.71 -18.33
CA PHE A 150 -11.41 -4.74 -19.36
C PHE A 150 -12.58 -5.72 -19.18
N HIS A 151 -13.21 -5.70 -18.01
CA HIS A 151 -14.24 -6.64 -17.57
C HIS A 151 -15.51 -5.87 -17.19
N PRO A 152 -16.44 -5.68 -18.13
CA PRO A 152 -17.73 -5.08 -17.81
C PRO A 152 -18.44 -5.89 -16.71
N SER A 153 -18.68 -5.24 -15.58
CA SER A 153 -19.33 -5.82 -14.39
C SER A 153 -20.75 -5.27 -14.28
N LYS A 154 -21.70 -6.08 -13.80
CA LYS A 154 -23.09 -5.65 -13.57
C LYS A 154 -23.19 -4.82 -12.29
N GLU A 155 -22.46 -5.23 -11.27
CA GLU A 155 -22.36 -4.53 -10.00
C GLU A 155 -21.05 -3.76 -9.87
N SER A 156 -21.00 -2.88 -8.86
CA SER A 156 -19.75 -2.21 -8.50
C SER A 156 -18.75 -3.22 -7.96
N VAL A 157 -17.50 -3.08 -8.41
CA VAL A 157 -16.39 -3.92 -7.96
C VAL A 157 -16.11 -3.63 -6.48
N LYS A 158 -16.05 -4.68 -5.65
CA LYS A 158 -15.86 -4.56 -4.18
C LYS A 158 -14.52 -5.14 -3.76
N LEU A 159 -13.89 -4.56 -2.74
CA LEU A 159 -12.67 -5.11 -2.17
C LEU A 159 -13.01 -6.03 -1.00
N LYS A 160 -12.69 -7.33 -1.16
CA LYS A 160 -12.93 -8.35 -0.14
C LYS A 160 -11.81 -8.46 0.89
N LYS A 161 -10.55 -8.45 0.47
CA LYS A 161 -9.44 -8.72 1.39
C LYS A 161 -8.17 -7.96 1.04
N PHE A 162 -7.56 -7.39 2.07
CA PHE A 162 -6.18 -6.90 2.06
C PHE A 162 -5.25 -7.96 2.63
N MET A 163 -4.20 -8.34 1.90
CA MET A 163 -3.16 -9.23 2.41
C MET A 163 -1.78 -8.64 2.12
N GLY A 164 -1.09 -8.11 3.13
CA GLY A 164 0.31 -7.72 2.98
C GLY A 164 1.25 -8.93 3.04
N LYS A 165 2.25 -8.92 2.17
CA LYS A 165 3.27 -9.95 2.00
C LYS A 165 4.67 -9.30 1.91
N PRO A 166 5.11 -8.61 2.98
CA PRO A 166 6.31 -7.78 2.95
C PRO A 166 7.59 -8.57 2.64
N THR A 167 7.65 -9.85 3.00
CA THR A 167 8.82 -10.71 2.78
C THR A 167 8.78 -11.53 1.48
N GLU A 168 7.66 -11.52 0.74
CA GLU A 168 7.50 -12.34 -0.46
C GLU A 168 7.51 -11.50 -1.73
N HIS A 169 8.68 -11.31 -2.34
CA HIS A 169 8.74 -10.63 -3.63
C HIS A 169 8.03 -11.41 -4.74
N SER A 170 7.37 -10.67 -5.63
CA SER A 170 6.69 -11.26 -6.78
C SER A 170 7.68 -11.93 -7.75
N PRO A 171 7.28 -12.99 -8.49
CA PRO A 171 8.18 -13.65 -9.45
C PRO A 171 8.77 -12.67 -10.48
N LYS A 172 7.95 -11.70 -10.94
CA LYS A 172 8.38 -10.63 -11.84
C LYS A 172 9.48 -9.78 -11.19
N ALA A 173 9.27 -9.30 -9.97
CA ALA A 173 10.26 -8.47 -9.27
C ALA A 173 11.59 -9.22 -9.08
N ARG A 174 11.52 -10.50 -8.68
CA ARG A 174 12.72 -11.34 -8.52
C ARG A 174 13.51 -11.49 -9.82
N MET A 175 12.82 -11.75 -10.92
CA MET A 175 13.44 -11.90 -12.24
C MET A 175 14.05 -10.58 -12.73
N MET A 176 13.30 -9.47 -12.63
CA MET A 176 13.78 -8.15 -13.06
C MET A 176 14.99 -7.68 -12.25
N ASN A 177 15.01 -7.96 -10.94
CA ASN A 177 16.16 -7.68 -10.09
C ASN A 177 17.36 -8.57 -10.42
N ALA A 178 17.14 -9.86 -10.67
CA ALA A 178 18.21 -10.77 -11.09
C ALA A 178 18.87 -10.35 -12.43
N LEU A 179 18.09 -9.71 -13.32
CA LEU A 179 18.59 -9.16 -14.59
C LEU A 179 19.17 -7.75 -14.46
N GLY A 180 19.16 -7.15 -13.26
CA GLY A 180 19.68 -5.80 -13.01
C GLY A 180 18.84 -4.66 -13.60
N TRP A 181 17.60 -4.94 -14.03
CA TRP A 181 16.72 -3.95 -14.66
C TRP A 181 15.80 -3.20 -13.69
N SER A 182 15.63 -3.71 -12.47
CA SER A 182 14.78 -3.08 -11.45
C SER A 182 15.29 -3.40 -10.05
N VAL A 183 15.10 -2.49 -9.11
CA VAL A 183 15.22 -2.79 -7.67
C VAL A 183 14.03 -3.63 -7.20
N LEU A 184 14.20 -4.37 -6.10
CA LEU A 184 13.12 -5.09 -5.45
C LEU A 184 12.12 -4.12 -4.79
N PRO A 185 10.82 -4.46 -4.77
CA PRO A 185 9.83 -3.67 -4.05
C PRO A 185 10.08 -3.75 -2.55
N PHE A 186 9.92 -2.63 -1.85
CA PHE A 186 10.08 -2.58 -0.39
C PHE A 186 8.88 -3.20 0.33
N ASP A 187 7.73 -3.30 -0.33
CA ASP A 187 6.54 -3.97 0.18
C ASP A 187 5.73 -4.57 -0.98
N ARG A 188 4.96 -5.62 -0.71
CA ARG A 188 4.05 -6.24 -1.65
C ARG A 188 2.73 -6.54 -0.95
N HIS A 189 1.63 -6.26 -1.61
CA HIS A 189 0.30 -6.64 -1.15
C HIS A 189 -0.44 -7.46 -2.21
N ASP A 190 -1.17 -8.47 -1.77
CA ASP A 190 -2.13 -9.21 -2.57
C ASP A 190 -3.55 -8.73 -2.16
N TRP A 191 -4.32 -8.19 -3.09
CA TRP A 191 -5.70 -7.75 -2.86
C TRP A 191 -6.67 -8.71 -3.51
N ILE A 192 -7.74 -9.10 -2.80
CA ILE A 192 -8.82 -9.92 -3.36
C ILE A 192 -10.01 -9.04 -3.63
N VAL A 193 -10.36 -8.95 -4.90
CA VAL A 193 -11.45 -8.14 -5.43
C VAL A 193 -12.62 -9.06 -5.78
N ASP A 194 -13.82 -8.65 -5.44
CA ASP A 194 -15.05 -9.30 -5.86
C ASP A 194 -15.66 -8.54 -7.04
N ARG A 195 -15.76 -9.24 -8.18
CA ARG A 195 -16.43 -8.78 -9.40
C ARG A 195 -17.60 -9.72 -9.68
N ASP A 196 -18.83 -9.26 -9.46
CA ASP A 196 -20.06 -10.04 -9.69
C ASP A 196 -20.03 -11.46 -9.04
N GLY A 197 -19.48 -11.58 -7.83
CA GLY A 197 -19.35 -12.84 -7.10
C GLY A 197 -18.08 -13.64 -7.43
N LYS A 198 -17.25 -13.17 -8.37
CA LYS A 198 -15.96 -13.78 -8.74
C LYS A 198 -14.82 -13.10 -8.00
N GLU A 199 -14.02 -13.91 -7.31
CA GLU A 199 -12.82 -13.44 -6.63
C GLU A 199 -11.63 -13.35 -7.60
N VAL A 200 -11.10 -12.14 -7.76
CA VAL A 200 -9.94 -11.84 -8.59
C VAL A 200 -8.83 -11.32 -7.71
N ARG A 201 -7.66 -11.96 -7.78
CA ARG A 201 -6.49 -11.56 -7.00
C ARG A 201 -5.61 -10.59 -7.78
N TYR A 202 -5.28 -9.47 -7.16
CA TYR A 202 -4.33 -8.49 -7.65
C TYR A 202 -3.04 -8.54 -6.83
N VAL A 203 -1.91 -8.39 -7.51
CA VAL A 203 -0.59 -8.22 -6.90
C VAL A 203 -0.18 -6.76 -7.06
N ILE A 204 0.22 -6.14 -5.95
CA ILE A 204 0.59 -4.73 -5.85
C ILE A 204 1.99 -4.67 -5.26
N ASP A 205 2.98 -4.34 -6.09
CA ASP A 205 4.36 -4.12 -5.65
C ASP A 205 4.57 -2.62 -5.43
N PHE A 206 5.14 -2.24 -4.28
CA PHE A 206 5.45 -0.86 -3.92
C PHE A 206 6.95 -0.59 -4.07
N TYR A 207 7.31 0.46 -4.80
CA TYR A 207 8.70 0.85 -5.05
C TYR A 207 8.96 2.27 -4.56
N SER A 208 10.14 2.47 -3.96
CA SER A 208 10.60 3.78 -3.53
C SER A 208 10.92 4.63 -4.75
N GLY A 209 10.41 5.86 -4.76
CA GLY A 209 10.80 6.81 -5.77
C GLY A 209 12.22 7.33 -5.57
N GLN A 210 12.80 7.82 -6.66
CA GLN A 210 14.09 8.49 -6.57
C GLN A 210 13.91 9.85 -5.90
N PRO A 211 14.78 10.23 -4.96
CA PRO A 211 14.73 11.55 -4.36
C PRO A 211 15.08 12.61 -5.42
N GLU A 212 14.12 13.43 -5.79
CA GLU A 212 14.33 14.59 -6.66
C GLU A 212 14.49 15.86 -5.80
N PRO A 213 15.53 16.69 -6.03
CA PRO A 213 15.69 17.95 -5.32
C PRO A 213 14.44 18.82 -5.42
N GLY A 214 13.91 19.25 -4.27
CA GLY A 214 12.73 20.11 -4.19
C GLY A 214 11.38 19.39 -4.37
N ARG A 215 11.35 18.06 -4.49
CA ARG A 215 10.10 17.28 -4.51
C ARG A 215 10.02 16.31 -3.33
N PRO A 216 8.82 16.09 -2.77
CA PRO A 216 8.63 15.05 -1.77
C PRO A 216 8.88 13.68 -2.39
N LEU A 217 9.45 12.78 -1.58
CA LEU A 217 9.72 11.41 -1.97
C LEU A 217 8.41 10.72 -2.41
N SER A 218 8.39 10.16 -3.61
CA SER A 218 7.22 9.52 -4.22
C SER A 218 7.23 8.01 -4.02
N VAL A 219 6.06 7.38 -4.06
CA VAL A 219 5.89 5.92 -4.08
C VAL A 219 5.36 5.53 -5.46
N TYR A 220 6.02 4.58 -6.10
CA TYR A 220 5.57 4.01 -7.37
C TYR A 220 4.85 2.67 -7.13
N LEU A 221 3.78 2.45 -7.89
CA LEU A 221 2.90 1.30 -7.77
C LEU A 221 2.95 0.47 -9.05
N ASP A 222 3.23 -0.83 -8.92
CA ASP A 222 3.03 -1.81 -10.00
C ASP A 222 1.90 -2.75 -9.60
N VAL A 223 0.70 -2.43 -10.09
CA VAL A 223 -0.54 -3.16 -9.82
C VAL A 223 -0.86 -4.01 -11.03
N ARG A 224 -1.18 -5.30 -10.81
CA ARG A 224 -1.49 -6.24 -11.89
C ARG A 224 -2.29 -7.45 -11.40
N PRO A 225 -3.12 -8.07 -12.26
CA PRO A 225 -3.79 -9.33 -11.94
C PRO A 225 -2.78 -10.41 -11.60
N ALA A 226 -3.07 -11.30 -10.64
CA ALA A 226 -2.23 -12.45 -10.35
C ALA A 226 -2.21 -13.44 -11.52
N LEU A 227 -1.14 -14.22 -11.64
CA LEU A 227 -0.99 -15.26 -12.67
C LEU A 227 -1.47 -16.64 -12.17
N ASP A 228 -2.53 -16.64 -11.37
CA ASP A 228 -3.20 -17.86 -10.89
C ASP A 228 -4.37 -18.28 -11.79
N SER A 229 -4.73 -17.46 -12.78
CA SER A 229 -5.81 -17.73 -13.73
C SER A 229 -5.40 -17.37 -15.16
N VAL A 230 -6.04 -18.02 -16.14
CA VAL A 230 -5.85 -17.74 -17.57
C VAL A 230 -6.30 -16.31 -17.89
N GLU A 231 -7.38 -15.84 -17.27
CA GLU A 231 -7.87 -14.47 -17.40
C GLU A 231 -6.81 -13.46 -16.97
N GLY A 232 -6.17 -13.65 -15.80
CA GLY A 232 -5.10 -12.76 -15.34
C GLY A 232 -3.89 -12.74 -16.28
N LEU A 233 -3.59 -13.85 -16.96
CA LEU A 233 -2.55 -13.87 -18.00
C LEU A 233 -2.99 -13.09 -19.24
N VAL A 234 -4.19 -13.33 -19.74
CA VAL A 234 -4.77 -12.64 -20.90
C VAL A 234 -4.84 -11.15 -20.66
N ASP A 235 -5.26 -10.73 -19.47
CA ASP A 235 -5.35 -9.32 -19.08
C ASP A 235 -3.98 -8.65 -19.18
N ARG A 236 -2.93 -9.27 -18.62
CA ARG A 236 -1.58 -8.71 -18.69
C ARG A 236 -1.07 -8.57 -20.12
N VAL A 237 -1.32 -9.57 -20.97
CA VAL A 237 -0.96 -9.51 -22.39
C VAL A 237 -1.75 -8.40 -23.10
N ARG A 238 -3.06 -8.31 -22.84
CA ARG A 238 -3.95 -7.29 -23.40
C ARG A 238 -3.53 -5.88 -23.00
N TRP A 239 -3.18 -5.66 -21.73
CA TRP A 239 -2.69 -4.38 -21.24
C TRP A 239 -1.39 -3.98 -21.92
N GLN A 240 -0.42 -4.90 -21.96
CA GLN A 240 0.85 -4.65 -22.62
C GLN A 240 0.65 -4.31 -24.11
N PHE A 241 -0.29 -4.99 -24.78
CA PHE A 241 -0.64 -4.68 -26.16
C PHE A 241 -1.30 -3.30 -26.30
N ARG A 242 -2.32 -2.98 -25.48
CA ARG A 242 -3.07 -1.72 -25.57
C ARG A 242 -2.22 -0.50 -25.21
N GLU A 243 -1.43 -0.57 -24.15
CA GLU A 243 -0.71 0.59 -23.62
C GLU A 243 0.66 0.79 -24.28
N LYS A 244 1.33 -0.28 -24.70
CA LYS A 244 2.72 -0.18 -25.21
C LYS A 244 2.87 -0.50 -26.68
N ILE A 245 2.03 -1.36 -27.25
CA ILE A 245 2.20 -1.79 -28.65
C ILE A 245 1.28 -0.98 -29.57
N LEU A 246 0.01 -0.83 -29.22
CA LEU A 246 -0.99 -0.13 -30.04
C LEU A 246 -0.62 1.33 -30.36
N PRO A 247 -0.04 2.12 -29.43
CA PRO A 247 0.39 3.49 -29.72
C PRO A 247 1.65 3.58 -30.61
N LEU A 248 2.41 2.50 -30.72
CA LEU A 248 3.63 2.42 -31.54
C LEU A 248 3.35 1.93 -32.97
N LEU A 249 2.12 1.51 -33.28
CA LEU A 249 1.75 1.04 -34.61
C LEU A 249 1.42 2.22 -35.56
N PRO A 250 1.88 2.19 -36.82
CA PRO A 250 1.85 3.32 -37.76
C PRO A 250 0.44 3.76 -38.22
N PHE A 251 -0.64 3.20 -37.64
CA PHE A 251 -2.04 3.54 -37.96
C PHE A 251 -2.90 3.75 -36.70
N GLY A 252 -2.30 4.09 -35.56
CA GLY A 252 -2.95 4.73 -34.41
C GLY A 252 -4.35 4.22 -34.06
N GLY A 253 -4.52 2.92 -33.83
CA GLY A 253 -5.76 2.34 -33.30
C GLY A 253 -7.01 2.41 -34.20
N ALA A 254 -6.97 3.05 -35.37
CA ALA A 254 -8.15 3.26 -36.22
C ALA A 254 -8.65 2.01 -36.94
N ALA A 255 -7.82 0.97 -37.09
CA ALA A 255 -8.22 -0.27 -37.77
C ALA A 255 -8.99 -1.26 -36.87
N PHE A 256 -9.00 -1.06 -35.54
CA PHE A 256 -9.56 -2.03 -34.58
C PHE A 256 -10.38 -1.43 -33.43
N GLY A 257 -10.67 -0.13 -33.44
CA GLY A 257 -11.42 0.54 -32.37
C GLY A 257 -12.51 1.43 -32.93
N GLY A 258 -13.77 1.02 -32.75
CA GLY A 258 -14.91 1.92 -32.90
C GLY A 258 -14.67 3.19 -32.06
N GLU A 259 -14.98 4.31 -32.68
CA GLU A 259 -14.80 5.68 -32.21
C GLU A 259 -15.23 5.84 -30.74
N VAL A 260 -14.27 6.00 -29.84
CA VAL A 260 -14.51 6.64 -28.54
C VAL A 260 -13.86 8.00 -28.63
N ALA A 261 -14.70 9.00 -28.93
CA ALA A 261 -14.31 10.40 -28.97
C ALA A 261 -13.78 10.82 -27.58
N VAL A 262 -12.45 10.93 -27.48
CA VAL A 262 -11.81 11.60 -26.35
C VAL A 262 -12.05 13.10 -26.51
N LYS A 263 -13.07 13.60 -25.82
CA LYS A 263 -13.31 15.04 -25.71
C LYS A 263 -12.18 15.63 -24.86
N LYS A 264 -11.26 16.34 -25.52
CA LYS A 264 -10.22 17.15 -24.87
C LYS A 264 -10.92 18.24 -24.05
N PRO A 265 -10.64 18.42 -22.75
CA PRO A 265 -11.19 19.55 -22.03
C PRO A 265 -10.48 20.82 -22.51
N GLU A 266 -11.30 21.81 -22.85
CA GLU A 266 -10.87 23.19 -23.10
C GLU A 266 -10.14 23.75 -21.88
N ASP A 267 -9.09 24.50 -22.18
CA ASP A 267 -8.32 25.31 -21.27
C ASP A 267 -9.18 26.52 -20.87
N THR A 268 -9.81 26.46 -19.70
CA THR A 268 -10.33 27.66 -19.02
C THR A 268 -9.54 27.83 -17.73
N THR A 269 -8.59 28.75 -17.80
CA THR A 269 -7.97 29.41 -16.66
C THR A 269 -9.07 29.98 -15.76
N ASP A 270 -9.25 29.39 -14.58
CA ASP A 270 -9.78 30.13 -13.43
C ASP A 270 -9.10 29.59 -12.16
N GLU A 271 -8.39 30.51 -11.50
CA GLU A 271 -7.73 30.28 -10.21
C GLU A 271 -8.79 29.96 -9.14
N GLN A 272 -8.86 28.71 -8.69
CA GLN A 272 -9.36 28.43 -7.35
C GLN A 272 -8.68 27.20 -6.74
N SER A 273 -7.63 27.51 -5.98
CA SER A 273 -6.98 26.72 -4.94
C SER A 273 -7.79 25.51 -4.44
N GLY A 274 -7.26 24.32 -4.72
CA GLY A 274 -7.76 23.04 -4.24
C GLY A 274 -7.92 23.01 -2.71
N ARG A 275 -9.17 22.85 -2.27
CA ARG A 275 -9.51 22.51 -0.89
C ARG A 275 -10.39 21.27 -0.95
N SER A 276 -9.81 20.12 -0.59
CA SER A 276 -10.55 18.87 -0.42
C SER A 276 -11.69 19.09 0.58
N LYS A 277 -12.94 18.91 0.15
CA LYS A 277 -14.10 18.84 1.06
C LYS A 277 -14.06 17.49 1.79
N VAL A 278 -13.23 17.44 2.83
CA VAL A 278 -13.42 16.51 3.95
C VAL A 278 -14.37 17.24 4.89
N THR A 279 -15.63 16.81 4.94
CA THR A 279 -16.57 17.32 5.94
C THR A 279 -16.31 16.58 7.25
N PRO A 280 -15.85 17.25 8.32
CA PRO A 280 -15.81 16.65 9.64
C PRO A 280 -17.25 16.50 10.17
N LYS A 281 -17.50 15.40 10.87
CA LYS A 281 -18.75 15.18 11.60
C LYS A 281 -18.77 16.13 12.79
N THR A 282 -19.76 17.01 12.86
CA THR A 282 -20.09 17.76 14.08
C THR A 282 -20.92 16.86 14.99
N ASP A 283 -20.60 16.89 16.29
CA ASP A 283 -21.36 16.24 17.35
C ASP A 283 -22.82 16.70 17.40
#